data_AF-A0A7C3GBD6-F1
#
_entry.id   AF-A0A7C3GBD6-F1
#
_cell.length_a   1.000
_cell.length_b   1.000
_cell.length_c   1.000
_cell.angle_alpha   90.00
_cell.angle_beta   90.00
_cell.angle_gamma   90.00
#
_symmetry.space_group_name_H-M   'P 1'
#
loop_
_entity.id
_entity.type
_entity.pdbx_description
1 polymer ?
#
loop_
_entity_poly.entity_id
_entity_poly.type
_entity_poly.pdbx_seq_one_letter_code
_entity_poly.pdbx_strand_id
1 'polypeptide(L)'
;MTSIRTQESAAKFATISIVVFWTIVVMIPLTIMIFGAVKAPDELAINPLGWPREFHWEVFKKAWIDAALTRGLKNSVILTAASLLSIVVFGASAAYPLARRTNWSPVLYF
;
A
#
# COMPACT_ATOMS: atom_id res chain seq x y z
N MET A 1 5.88 17.24 38.70
CA MET A 1 5.34 15.99 38.09
C MET A 1 4.13 16.23 37.19
N THR A 2 3.34 17.28 37.36
CA THR A 2 2.14 17.58 36.55
C THR A 2 2.42 18.15 35.15
N SER A 3 3.53 18.86 34.90
CA SER A 3 3.83 19.46 33.58
C SER A 3 4.26 18.45 32.50
N ILE A 4 4.80 17.29 32.90
CA ILE A 4 5.27 16.25 31.97
C ILE A 4 4.09 15.54 31.29
N ARG A 5 2.99 15.29 32.03
CA ARG A 5 1.77 14.63 31.48
C ARG A 5 1.02 15.50 30.46
N THR A 6 1.03 16.83 30.64
CA THR A 6 0.35 17.76 29.72
C THR A 6 1.12 17.92 28.41
N GLN A 7 2.45 17.92 28.46
CA GLN A 7 3.33 17.88 27.28
C GLN A 7 3.12 16.60 26.46
N GLU A 8 3.05 15.43 27.11
CA GLU A 8 2.78 14.17 26.42
C GLU A 8 1.38 14.12 25.78
N SER A 9 0.37 14.72 26.41
CA SER A 9 -1.00 14.74 25.90
C SER A 9 -1.15 15.67 24.70
N ALA A 10 -0.47 16.83 24.72
CA ALA A 10 -0.42 17.77 23.60
C ALA A 10 0.31 17.17 22.38
N ALA A 11 1.45 16.48 22.61
CA ALA A 11 2.19 15.80 21.55
C ALA A 11 1.34 14.68 20.90
N LYS A 12 0.66 13.85 21.70
CA LYS A 12 -0.26 12.81 21.18
C LYS A 12 -1.40 13.40 20.35
N PHE A 13 -2.00 14.50 20.80
CA PHE A 13 -3.07 15.17 20.06
C PHE A 13 -2.58 15.73 18.72
N ALA A 14 -1.38 16.32 18.69
CA ALA A 14 -0.76 16.80 17.46
C ALA A 14 -0.48 15.64 16.48
N THR A 15 0.10 14.53 16.97
CA THR A 15 0.35 13.35 16.14
C THR A 15 -0.94 12.78 15.56
N ILE A 16 -1.99 12.62 16.36
CA ILE A 16 -3.29 12.10 15.89
C ILE A 16 -3.89 13.04 14.83
N SER A 17 -3.84 14.35 15.07
CA SER A 17 -4.37 15.33 14.12
C SER A 17 -3.66 15.26 12.76
N ILE A 18 -2.34 15.11 12.77
CA ILE A 18 -1.53 14.96 11.55
C ILE A 18 -1.87 13.64 10.84
N VAL A 19 -2.00 12.53 11.55
CA VAL A 19 -2.35 11.22 10.97
C VAL A 19 -3.75 11.23 10.37
N VAL A 20 -4.74 11.83 11.06
CA VAL A 20 -6.11 11.95 10.57
C VAL A 20 -6.15 12.82 9.32
N PHE A 21 -5.46 13.96 9.33
CA PHE A 21 -5.36 14.83 8.16
C PHE A 21 -4.75 14.08 6.97
N TRP A 22 -3.61 13.39 7.16
CA TRP A 22 -2.98 12.62 6.09
C TRP A 22 -3.86 11.49 5.57
N THR A 23 -4.61 10.83 6.46
CA THR A 23 -5.56 9.78 6.08
C THR A 23 -6.63 10.36 5.15
N ILE A 24 -7.22 11.52 5.48
CA ILE A 24 -8.22 12.17 4.62
C ILE A 24 -7.61 12.52 3.26
N VAL A 25 -6.39 13.05 3.22
CA VAL A 25 -5.69 13.38 1.96
C VAL A 25 -5.49 12.15 1.08
N VAL A 26 -5.09 11.00 1.65
CA VAL A 26 -4.91 9.74 0.92
C VAL A 26 -6.25 9.12 0.50
N MET A 27 -7.31 9.33 1.29
CA MET A 27 -8.65 8.82 0.96
C MET A 27 -9.27 9.49 -0.28
N ILE A 28 -8.88 10.71 -0.62
CA ILE A 28 -9.37 11.43 -1.81
C ILE A 28 -9.07 10.65 -3.11
N PRO A 29 -7.81 10.36 -3.48
CA PRO A 29 -7.51 9.61 -4.71
C PRO A 29 -8.03 8.17 -4.65
N LEU A 30 -8.08 7.53 -3.47
CA LEU A 30 -8.68 6.21 -3.33
C LEU A 30 -10.17 6.21 -3.66
N THR A 31 -10.91 7.23 -3.21
CA THR A 31 -12.34 7.39 -3.51
C THR A 31 -12.56 7.61 -5.00
N ILE A 32 -11.72 8.44 -5.64
CA ILE A 32 -11.75 8.64 -7.10
C ILE A 32 -11.46 7.33 -7.83
N MET A 33 -10.51 6.52 -7.37
CA MET A 33 -10.19 5.23 -7.98
C MET A 33 -11.36 4.23 -7.87
N ILE A 34 -11.99 4.15 -6.69
CA ILE A 34 -13.12 3.25 -6.45
C ILE A 34 -14.33 3.68 -7.30
N PHE A 35 -14.70 4.96 -7.28
CA PHE A 35 -15.79 5.46 -8.11
C PHE A 35 -15.45 5.40 -9.60
N GLY A 36 -14.17 5.57 -9.95
CA GLY A 36 -13.66 5.41 -11.30
C GLY A 36 -13.76 4.00 -11.85
N ALA A 37 -13.76 2.99 -10.98
CA ALA A 37 -13.96 1.61 -11.41
C ALA A 37 -15.42 1.30 -11.78
N VAL A 38 -16.40 2.06 -11.27
CA VAL A 38 -17.84 1.82 -11.48
C VAL A 38 -18.53 2.84 -12.39
N LYS A 39 -17.99 4.06 -12.53
CA LYS A 39 -18.53 5.13 -13.38
C LYS A 39 -18.11 4.99 -14.84
N ALA A 40 -18.89 5.60 -15.74
CA ALA A 40 -18.49 5.76 -17.12
C ALA A 40 -17.31 6.77 -17.27
N PRO A 41 -16.41 6.62 -18.26
CA PRO A 41 -15.22 7.45 -18.41
C PRO A 41 -15.51 8.96 -18.55
N ASP A 42 -16.63 9.30 -19.17
CA ASP A 42 -17.15 10.65 -19.36
C ASP A 42 -17.69 11.27 -18.07
N GLU A 43 -18.34 10.48 -17.21
CA GLU A 43 -18.81 10.94 -15.89
C GLU A 43 -17.64 11.27 -14.95
N LEU A 44 -16.54 10.50 -15.05
CA LEU A 44 -15.32 10.74 -14.27
C LEU A 44 -14.60 12.03 -14.66
N ALA A 45 -14.61 12.40 -15.93
CA ALA A 45 -13.98 13.62 -16.42
C ALA A 45 -14.73 14.88 -15.94
N ILE A 46 -16.04 14.79 -15.74
CA ILE A 46 -16.89 15.92 -15.34
C ILE A 46 -17.03 16.02 -13.82
N ASN A 47 -17.21 14.91 -13.11
CA ASN A 47 -17.39 14.90 -11.66
C ASN A 47 -16.67 13.73 -10.98
N PRO A 48 -15.35 13.83 -10.77
CA PRO A 48 -14.54 12.73 -10.23
C PRO A 48 -14.88 12.39 -8.78
N LEU A 49 -15.21 13.40 -7.95
CA LEU A 49 -15.53 13.22 -6.53
C LEU A 49 -17.03 13.03 -6.23
N GLY A 50 -17.89 13.25 -7.22
CA GLY A 50 -19.34 13.07 -7.06
C GLY A 50 -19.72 11.62 -6.82
N TRP A 51 -20.91 11.38 -6.29
CA TRP A 51 -21.45 10.02 -6.19
C TRP A 51 -21.73 9.44 -7.59
N PRO A 52 -21.51 8.14 -7.84
CA PRO A 52 -21.91 7.51 -9.10
C PRO A 52 -23.42 7.61 -9.30
N ARG A 53 -23.84 8.10 -10.47
CA ARG A 53 -25.26 8.13 -10.86
C ARG A 53 -25.79 6.75 -11.24
N GLU A 54 -24.96 5.98 -11.94
CA GLU A 54 -25.25 4.62 -12.37
C GLU A 54 -24.05 3.71 -12.11
N PHE A 55 -24.31 2.44 -11.75
CA PHE A 55 -23.26 1.45 -11.52
C PHE A 55 -23.06 0.60 -12.78
N HIS A 56 -21.96 0.82 -13.51
CA HIS A 56 -21.66 0.10 -14.75
C HIS A 56 -20.80 -1.14 -14.51
N TRP A 57 -21.42 -2.24 -14.07
CA TRP A 57 -20.72 -3.51 -13.85
C TRP A 57 -20.09 -4.12 -15.12
N GLU A 58 -20.61 -3.76 -16.29
CA GLU A 58 -20.06 -4.20 -17.58
C GLU A 58 -18.62 -3.72 -17.82
N VAL A 59 -18.25 -2.57 -17.24
CA VAL A 59 -16.89 -2.01 -17.32
C VAL A 59 -15.88 -2.98 -16.70
N PHE A 60 -16.21 -3.63 -15.59
CA PHE A 60 -15.35 -4.63 -14.97
C PHE A 60 -15.14 -5.85 -15.86
N LYS A 61 -16.21 -6.37 -16.46
CA LYS A 61 -16.13 -7.54 -17.35
C LYS A 61 -15.31 -7.23 -18.59
N LYS A 62 -15.52 -6.05 -19.19
CA LYS A 62 -14.76 -5.57 -20.33
C LYS A 62 -13.27 -5.40 -19.98
N ALA A 63 -12.96 -4.71 -18.88
CA ALA A 63 -11.58 -4.54 -18.42
C ALA A 63 -10.89 -5.88 -18.13
N TRP A 64 -11.62 -6.85 -17.56
CA TRP A 64 -11.09 -8.19 -17.28
C TRP A 64 -10.62 -8.93 -18.53
N ILE A 65 -11.39 -8.84 -19.61
CA ILE A 65 -11.11 -9.48 -20.89
C ILE A 65 -10.05 -8.68 -21.66
N ASP A 66 -10.26 -7.38 -21.85
CA ASP A 66 -9.42 -6.51 -22.67
C ASP A 66 -7.99 -6.41 -22.12
N ALA A 67 -7.83 -6.37 -20.79
CA ALA A 67 -6.52 -6.31 -20.14
C ALA A 67 -5.89 -7.70 -19.91
N ALA A 68 -6.52 -8.79 -20.37
CA ALA A 68 -6.10 -10.16 -20.12
C ALA A 68 -5.74 -10.42 -18.64
N LEU A 69 -6.56 -9.90 -17.72
CA LEU A 69 -6.26 -9.83 -16.28
C LEU A 69 -5.94 -11.20 -15.68
N THR A 70 -6.62 -12.26 -16.13
CA THR A 70 -6.33 -13.64 -15.72
C THR A 70 -4.88 -14.05 -16.01
N ARG A 71 -4.34 -13.68 -17.17
CA ARG A 71 -2.96 -13.99 -17.55
C ARG A 71 -1.98 -13.14 -16.74
N GLY A 72 -2.26 -11.84 -16.59
CA GLY A 72 -1.47 -10.93 -15.78
C GLY A 72 -1.34 -11.41 -14.32
N LEU A 73 -2.47 -11.70 -13.68
CA LEU A 73 -2.51 -12.19 -12.29
C LEU A 73 -1.75 -13.50 -12.13
N LYS A 74 -1.93 -14.47 -13.04
CA LYS A 74 -1.17 -15.74 -12.99
C LYS A 74 0.33 -15.51 -13.10
N ASN A 75 0.77 -14.68 -14.04
CA ASN A 75 2.19 -14.36 -14.21
C ASN A 75 2.76 -13.70 -12.96
N SER A 76 2.06 -12.72 -12.38
CA SER A 76 2.49 -12.04 -11.15
C SER A 76 2.58 -13.01 -9.98
N VAL A 77 1.58 -13.87 -9.77
CA VAL A 77 1.61 -14.87 -8.68
C VAL A 77 2.81 -15.81 -8.84
N ILE A 78 3.02 -16.36 -10.04
CA ILE A 78 4.14 -17.27 -10.30
C ILE A 78 5.48 -16.56 -10.08
N LEU A 79 5.63 -15.35 -10.63
CA LEU A 79 6.85 -14.56 -10.51
C LEU A 79 7.14 -14.20 -9.05
N THR A 80 6.15 -13.69 -8.31
CA THR A 80 6.30 -13.32 -6.90
C THR A 80 6.61 -14.53 -6.04
N ALA A 81 5.94 -15.67 -6.24
CA ALA A 81 6.22 -16.89 -5.49
C ALA A 81 7.64 -17.42 -5.75
N ALA A 82 8.03 -17.52 -7.03
CA ALA A 82 9.38 -17.97 -7.40
C ALA A 82 10.48 -17.02 -6.87
N SER A 83 10.23 -15.72 -6.94
CA SER A 83 11.15 -14.69 -6.43
C SER A 83 11.27 -14.78 -4.91
N LEU A 84 10.14 -14.87 -4.20
CA LEU A 84 10.11 -14.95 -2.74
C LEU A 84 10.84 -16.22 -2.25
N LEU A 85 10.58 -17.37 -2.87
CA LEU A 85 11.28 -18.61 -2.54
C LEU A 85 12.80 -18.48 -2.73
N SER A 86 13.22 -17.91 -3.87
CA SER A 86 14.64 -17.67 -4.14
C SER A 86 15.26 -16.74 -3.12
N ILE A 87 14.62 -15.60 -2.83
CA ILE A 87 15.08 -14.61 -1.85
C ILE A 87 15.21 -15.25 -0.47
N VAL A 88 14.24 -16.06 -0.04
CA VAL A 88 14.28 -16.72 1.27
C VAL A 88 15.43 -17.74 1.33
N VAL A 89 15.58 -18.59 0.31
CA VAL A 89 16.62 -19.62 0.28
C VAL A 89 18.01 -18.99 0.28
N PHE A 90 18.28 -18.06 -0.64
CA PHE A 90 19.58 -17.43 -0.76
C PHE A 90 19.84 -16.42 0.37
N GLY A 91 18.82 -15.64 0.74
CA GLY A 91 18.90 -14.67 1.81
C GLY A 91 19.16 -15.31 3.17
N ALA A 92 18.46 -16.40 3.52
CA ALA A 92 18.71 -17.13 4.76
C ALA A 92 20.09 -17.82 4.75
N SER A 93 20.46 -18.44 3.63
CA SER A 93 21.77 -19.10 3.48
C SER A 93 22.94 -18.11 3.59
N ALA A 94 22.78 -16.89 3.08
CA ALA A 94 23.77 -15.82 3.22
C ALA A 94 23.75 -15.18 4.61
N ALA A 95 22.57 -15.01 5.22
CA ALA A 95 22.43 -14.43 6.55
C ALA A 95 23.07 -15.29 7.65
N TYR A 96 23.01 -16.62 7.55
CA TYR A 96 23.55 -17.53 8.56
C TYR A 96 25.06 -17.34 8.85
N PRO A 97 25.97 -17.37 7.85
CA PRO A 97 27.38 -17.10 8.10
C PRO A 97 27.62 -15.65 8.54
N LEU A 98 26.89 -14.66 8.02
CA LEU A 98 27.00 -13.27 8.48
C LEU A 98 26.66 -13.15 9.97
N ALA A 99 25.58 -13.78 10.43
CA ALA A 99 25.16 -13.76 11.83
C ALA A 99 26.16 -14.50 12.75
N ARG A 100 26.87 -15.53 12.24
CA ARG A 100 27.76 -16.36 13.05
C ARG A 100 29.25 -15.98 12.98
N ARG A 101 29.72 -15.39 11.88
CA ARG A 101 31.14 -15.09 11.61
C ARG A 101 31.49 -13.59 11.71
N THR A 102 30.53 -12.72 11.99
CA THR A 102 30.83 -11.29 12.19
C THR A 102 31.63 -11.10 13.49
N ASN A 103 32.95 -11.05 13.36
CA ASN A 103 33.89 -10.58 14.39
C ASN A 103 34.00 -9.03 14.41
N TRP A 104 33.06 -8.33 13.77
CA TRP A 104 33.03 -6.86 13.65
C TRP A 104 32.08 -6.27 14.71
N SER A 105 32.12 -6.84 15.91
CA SER A 105 31.26 -6.47 17.04
C SER A 105 31.30 -4.99 17.47
N PRO A 106 32.25 -4.12 17.09
CA PRO A 106 32.16 -2.70 17.44
C PRO A 106 31.51 -1.81 16.39
N VAL A 107 31.41 -2.17 15.10
CA VAL A 107 31.05 -1.18 14.05
C VAL A 107 29.55 -1.17 13.72
N LEU A 108 28.82 -2.23 14.05
CA LEU A 108 27.40 -2.39 13.70
C LEU A 108 26.41 -1.99 14.83
N TYR A 109 26.91 -1.67 16.03
CA TYR A 109 26.08 -1.30 17.19
C TYR A 109 26.14 0.20 17.54
N PHE A 110 26.70 1.04 16.66
CA PHE A 110 26.62 2.50 16.76
C PHE A 110 25.60 3.06 15.76
#